data_AF-A0AAV3J4F6-F1
#
_entry.id   AF-A0AAV3J4F6-F1
#
_cell.length_a   1.000
_cell.length_b   1.000
_cell.length_c   1.000
_cell.angle_alpha   90.00
_cell.angle_beta   90.00
_cell.angle_gamma   90.00
#
_symmetry.space_group_name_H-M   'P 1'
#
loop_
_entity.id
_entity.type
_entity.pdbx_description
1 polymer ?
#
loop_
_entity_poly.entity_id
_entity_poly.type
_entity_poly.pdbx_seq_one_letter_code
_entity_poly.pdbx_strand_id
1 'polypeptide(L)' 'MRKNAVIYCVTGSHIQLTAVSIASIMNNYQSEEPLDILIVVGELGGEEIIRLKNIPKFYKKKSYLHYYLVSS' A
#
# COMPACT_ATOMS: atom_id res chain seq x y z
N MET A 1 -10.63 12.07 15.80
CA MET A 1 -10.45 11.59 14.42
C MET A 1 -9.95 10.16 14.49
N ARG A 2 -10.74 9.18 14.02
CA ARG A 2 -10.25 7.81 13.83
C ARG A 2 -9.55 7.76 12.47
N LYS A 3 -8.23 7.56 12.46
CA LYS A 3 -7.49 7.26 11.24
C LYS A 3 -7.36 5.75 11.12
N ASN A 4 -7.89 5.18 10.05
CA ASN A 4 -7.69 3.77 9.74
C ASN A 4 -6.38 3.66 8.99
N ALA A 5 -5.47 2.81 9.49
CA ALA A 5 -4.15 2.66 8.91
C ALA A 5 -3.77 1.18 8.81
N VAL A 6 -3.02 0.84 7.77
CA VAL A 6 -2.41 -0.49 7.56
C VAL A 6 -0.93 -0.30 7.27
N ILE A 7 -0.09 -1.09 7.93
CA ILE A 7 1.37 -1.06 7.73
C ILE A 7 1.81 -2.41 7.18
N TYR A 8 2.61 -2.38 6.12
CA TYR A 8 3.30 -3.53 5.56
C TYR A 8 4.80 -3.39 5.84
N CYS A 9 5.41 -4.42 6.42
CA CYS A 9 6.86 -4.56 6.53
C CYS A 9 7.27 -5.74 5.66
N VAL A 10 7.92 -5.46 4.53
CA VAL A 10 8.15 -6.46 3.50
C VAL A 10 9.53 -6.32 2.90
N THR A 11 10.07 -7.41 2.35
CA THR A 11 11.27 -7.36 1.51
C THR A 11 10.85 -7.07 0.06
N GLY A 12 11.77 -6.56 -0.76
CA GLY A 12 11.51 -6.28 -2.18
C GLY A 12 10.97 -7.51 -2.93
N SER A 13 11.52 -8.70 -2.64
CA SER A 13 11.08 -9.98 -3.23
C SER A 13 9.60 -10.33 -3.03
N HIS A 14 8.95 -9.77 -1.99
CA HIS A 14 7.55 -10.07 -1.68
C HIS A 14 6.59 -8.94 -2.08
N ILE A 15 7.06 -7.93 -2.81
CA ILE A 15 6.25 -6.74 -3.09
C ILE A 15 5.00 -7.02 -3.93
N GLN A 16 5.05 -8.04 -4.79
CA GLN A 16 3.89 -8.46 -5.58
C GLN A 16 2.79 -9.06 -4.70
N LEU A 17 3.15 -9.81 -3.64
CA LEU A 17 2.18 -10.32 -2.67
C LEU A 17 1.55 -9.18 -1.86
N THR A 18 2.37 -8.17 -1.50
CA THR A 18 1.89 -6.93 -0.88
C THR A 18 0.86 -6.22 -1.75
N ALA A 19 1.10 -6.13 -3.06
CA ALA A 19 0.17 -5.56 -4.02
C ALA A 19 -1.19 -6.28 -4.01
N VAL A 20 -1.20 -7.61 -4.02
CA VAL A 20 -2.42 -8.43 -3.97
C VAL A 20 -3.16 -8.24 -2.65
N SER A 21 -2.44 -8.17 -1.52
CA SER A 21 -3.03 -7.89 -0.22
C SER A 21 -3.69 -6.51 -0.17
N ILE A 22 -3.02 -5.47 -0.69
CA ILE A 22 -3.59 -4.11 -0.79
C ILE A 22 -4.85 -4.12 -1.65
N ALA A 23 -4.82 -4.79 -2.81
CA ALA A 23 -5.99 -4.92 -3.68
C ALA A 23 -7.18 -5.57 -2.96
N SER A 24 -6.93 -6.64 -2.20
CA SER A 24 -7.96 -7.30 -1.38
C SER A 24 -8.55 -6.36 -0.32
N ILE A 25 -7.71 -5.60 0.39
CA ILE A 25 -8.17 -4.61 1.35
C ILE A 25 -9.01 -3.55 0.66
N MET A 26 -8.56 -2.97 -0.44
CA MET A 26 -9.31 -1.93 -1.18
C MET A 26 -10.67 -2.43 -1.67
N ASN A 27 -10.74 -3.69 -2.10
CA ASN A 27 -11.99 -4.30 -2.54
C ASN A 27 -12.98 -4.52 -1.39
N ASN A 28 -12.50 -4.88 -0.20
CA ASN A 28 -13.34 -5.29 0.93
C ASN A 28 -13.51 -4.24 2.02
N TYR A 29 -12.75 -3.14 1.98
CA TYR A 29 -12.79 -2.10 3.01
C TYR A 29 -14.09 -1.29 2.92
N GLN A 30 -15.01 -1.47 3.86
CA GLN A 30 -16.38 -0.91 3.78
C GLN A 30 -16.52 0.51 4.34
N SER A 31 -15.53 1.03 5.06
CA SER A 31 -15.61 2.35 5.65
C SER A 31 -15.48 3.46 4.60
N GLU A 32 -16.19 4.56 4.83
CA GLU A 32 -16.06 5.80 4.06
C GLU A 32 -14.83 6.64 4.47
N GLU A 33 -14.28 6.36 5.66
CA GLU A 33 -13.07 7.01 6.15
C GLU A 33 -11.85 6.60 5.31
N PRO A 34 -10.97 7.54 4.93
CA PRO A 34 -9.77 7.21 4.16
C PRO A 34 -8.90 6.16 4.86
N LEU A 35 -8.31 5.26 4.07
CA LEU A 35 -7.33 4.31 4.57
C LEU A 35 -5.91 4.79 4.25
N ASP A 36 -5.09 4.97 5.29
CA ASP A 36 -3.67 5.26 5.16
C ASP A 36 -2.89 3.94 5.08
N ILE A 37 -2.14 3.72 4.01
CA ILE A 37 -1.32 2.52 3.82
C ILE A 37 0.15 2.93 3.83
N LEU A 38 0.95 2.38 4.73
CA LEU A 38 2.40 2.54 4.76
C LEU A 38 3.09 1.23 4.36
N ILE A 39 4.00 1.29 3.40
CA ILE A 39 4.85 0.17 3.01
C ILE A 39 6.29 0.49 3.42
N VAL A 40 6.81 -0.26 4.38
CA VAL A 40 8.21 -0.25 4.80
C VAL A 40 8.93 -1.37 4.06
N VAL A 41 9.91 -1.03 3.24
CA VAL A 41 10.64 -1.98 2.40
C VAL A 41 12.11 -1.61 2.30
N GLY A 42 13.00 -2.60 2.30
CA GLY A 42 14.45 -2.36 2.20
C GLY A 42 14.86 -1.84 0.83
N GLU A 43 14.57 -2.62 -0.21
CA GLU A 43 14.90 -2.27 -1.60
C GLU A 43 13.66 -2.37 -2.47
N LEU A 44 13.40 -1.35 -3.29
CA LEU A 44 12.34 -1.35 -4.28
C LEU A 44 12.77 -0.61 -5.56
N GLY A 45 12.54 -1.21 -6.72
CA GLY A 45 12.74 -0.58 -8.01
C GLY A 45 11.70 0.51 -8.28
N GLY A 46 12.07 1.52 -9.07
CA GLY A 46 11.19 2.66 -9.40
C GLY A 46 9.86 2.24 -10.06
N GLU A 47 9.88 1.22 -10.93
CA GLU A 47 8.66 0.70 -11.56
C GLU A 47 7.68 0.09 -10.55
N GLU A 48 8.18 -0.62 -9.55
CA GLU A 48 7.37 -1.29 -8.54
C GLU A 48 6.68 -0.26 -7.65
N ILE A 49 7.37 0.84 -7.30
CA ILE A 49 6.80 1.98 -6.58
C ILE A 49 5.61 2.56 -7.37
N ILE A 50 5.79 2.77 -8.68
CA ILE A 50 4.74 3.33 -9.55
C ILE A 50 3.53 2.40 -9.59
N ARG A 51 3.75 1.09 -9.74
CA ARG A 51 2.67 0.08 -9.79
C ARG A 51 1.88 0.09 -8.48
N LEU A 52 2.53 0.06 -7.32
CA LEU A 52 1.87 0.08 -6.01
C LEU A 52 1.02 1.33 -5.79
N LYS A 53 1.53 2.51 -6.15
CA LYS A 53 0.79 3.78 -6.03
C LYS A 53 -0.47 3.83 -6.88
N ASN A 54 -0.55 3.01 -7.93
CA ASN A 54 -1.70 2.98 -8.82
C ASN A 54 -2.77 1.97 -8.39
N ILE A 55 -2.45 0.98 -7.55
CA ILE A 55 -3.42 -0.03 -7.09
C ILE A 55 -4.69 0.60 -6.52
N PRO A 56 -4.61 1.56 -5.58
CA PRO A 56 -5.83 2.07 -4.96
C PRO A 56 -6.69 2.90 -5.92
N LYS A 57 -6.10 3.46 -6.99
CA LYS A 57 -6.82 4.23 -8.01
C LYS A 57 -7.83 3.38 -8.77
N PHE A 58 -7.59 2.07 -8.91
CA PHE A 58 -8.54 1.17 -9.58
C PHE A 58 -9.84 0.95 -8.80
N TYR A 59 -9.85 1.20 -7.49
CA TYR A 59 -10.98 0.89 -6.61
C TYR A 59 -11.87 2.10 -6.30
N LYS A 60 -11.57 3.29 -6.86
CA LYS A 60 -12.30 4.55 -6.64
C LYS A 60 -12.51 4.92 -5.16
N LYS A 61 -11.69 4.39 -4.24
CA LYS A 61 -11.74 4.69 -2.80
C LYS A 61 -10.67 5.71 -2.41
N LYS A 62 -11.01 6.59 -1.46
CA LYS A 62 -10.04 7.52 -0.88
C LYS A 62 -9.04 6.73 -0.03
N SER A 63 -7.80 6.70 -0.48
CA SER A 63 -6.71 6.03 0.22
C SER A 63 -5.40 6.77 -0.08
N TYR A 64 -4.51 6.75 0.88
CA TYR A 64 -3.20 7.40 0.78
C TYR A 64 -2.13 6.32 0.94
N LEU A 65 -1.32 6.14 -0.11
CA LEU A 65 -0.27 5.14 -0.11
C LEU A 65 1.09 5.82 0.08
N HIS A 66 1.71 5.52 1.21
CA HIS A 66 3.03 5.96 1.62
C HIS A 66 4.02 4.79 1.52
N TYR A 67 5.27 5.09 1.25
CA TYR A 67 6.34 4.11 1.28
C TYR A 67 7.56 4.72 1.97
N TYR A 68 8.29 3.87 2.68
CA TYR A 68 9.51 4.21 3.37
C TYR A 68 10.58 3.19 3.00
N LEU A 69 11.63 3.66 2.34
CA LEU A 69 12.80 2.83 2.01
C LEU A 69 13.70 2.77 3.24
N VAL A 70 13.94 1.57 3.75
CA VAL A 70 14.89 1.35 4.84
C VAL A 70 16.26 1.17 4.22
N SER A 71 17.05 2.25 4.20
CA SER A 71 18.47 2.16 3.87
C SER A 71 19.19 1.42 5.00
N SER A 72 19.74 0.25 4.71
CA SER A 72 20.67 -0.48 5.58
C SER A 72 22.00 0.24 5.71
#